data_AF-A0A9D7IFY8-F1
#
_entry.id   AF-A0A9D7IFY8-F1
#
_cell.length_a   1.000
_cell.length_b   1.000
_cell.length_c   1.000
_cell.angle_alpha   90.00
_cell.angle_beta   90.00
_cell.angle_gamma   90.00
#
_symmetry.space_group_name_H-M   'P 1'
#
loop_
_entity.id
_entity.type
_entity.pdbx_description
1 polymer ?
#
loop_
_entity_poly.entity_id
_entity_poly.type
_entity_poly.pdbx_seq_one_letter_code
_entity_poly.pdbx_strand_id
1 'polypeptide(L)'
;MPAEQIIHEFAGLIASPGDVNQLTEVLFWMENHSYWQEQMPEDARLPSIPCSMDKAAAASAVEKLKPNSSPALPLPYSPAEWLQDLSRSIGRMTWVV
;
A
#
# COMPACT_ATOMS: atom_id res chain seq x y z
N MET A 1 -1.48 -14.88 11.27
CA MET A 1 -1.70 -13.43 11.45
C MET A 1 -2.58 -12.97 10.30
N PRO A 2 -3.64 -12.20 10.55
CA PRO A 2 -4.48 -11.64 9.48
C PRO A 2 -3.66 -10.76 8.53
N ALA A 3 -4.03 -10.71 7.25
CA ALA A 3 -3.31 -9.93 6.23
C ALA A 3 -3.29 -8.43 6.61
N GLU A 4 -4.39 -7.94 7.17
CA GLU A 4 -4.57 -6.57 7.63
C GLU A 4 -3.54 -6.18 8.68
N GLN A 5 -3.27 -7.08 9.62
CA GLN A 5 -2.30 -6.84 10.68
C GLN A 5 -0.87 -6.86 10.14
N ILE A 6 -0.54 -7.80 9.24
CA ILE A 6 0.78 -7.84 8.58
C ILE A 6 1.05 -6.53 7.83
N ILE A 7 0.06 -6.06 7.07
CA ILE A 7 0.17 -4.83 6.27
C ILE A 7 0.31 -3.60 7.17
N HIS A 8 -0.45 -3.52 8.27
CA HIS A 8 -0.35 -2.41 9.21
C HIS A 8 1.02 -2.37 9.91
N GLU A 9 1.53 -3.51 10.36
CA GLU A 9 2.86 -3.62 10.97
C GLU A 9 3.95 -3.22 9.98
N PHE A 10 3.85 -3.66 8.73
CA PHE A 10 4.77 -3.26 7.66
C PHE A 10 4.68 -1.76 7.38
N ALA A 11 3.49 -1.19 7.31
CA ALA A 11 3.30 0.25 7.13
C ALA A 11 3.98 1.06 8.25
N GLY A 12 4.00 0.55 9.49
CA GLY A 12 4.72 1.16 10.60
C GLY A 12 6.25 1.21 10.44
N LEU A 13 6.82 0.33 9.62
CA LEU A 13 8.26 0.38 9.28
C LEU A 13 8.57 1.44 8.23
N ILE A 14 7.59 1.82 7.41
CA ILE A 14 7.78 2.69 6.26
C ILE A 14 7.29 4.12 6.52
N ALA A 15 6.08 4.27 7.04
CA ALA A 15 5.47 5.57 7.26
C ALA A 15 5.77 6.12 8.66
N SER A 16 5.79 7.45 8.78
CA SER A 16 5.86 8.12 10.07
C SER A 16 4.68 7.69 10.96
N PRO A 17 4.79 7.72 12.30
CA PRO A 17 3.73 7.24 13.19
C PRO A 17 2.34 7.85 12.94
N GLY A 18 2.27 9.10 12.48
CA GLY A 18 1.00 9.77 12.14
C GLY A 18 0.36 9.32 10.83
N ASP A 19 1.12 8.64 9.97
CA ASP A 19 0.75 8.31 8.60
C ASP A 19 0.52 6.80 8.38
N VAL A 20 0.75 5.97 9.41
CA VAL A 20 0.69 4.50 9.31
C VAL A 20 -0.66 4.00 8.79
N ASN A 21 -1.76 4.52 9.34
CA ASN A 21 -3.10 4.10 8.91
C ASN A 21 -3.37 4.51 7.45
N GLN A 22 -2.83 5.66 7.01
CA GLN A 22 -3.03 6.11 5.64
C GLN A 22 -2.22 5.26 4.65
N LEU A 23 -0.97 4.89 4.99
CA LEU A 23 -0.22 3.92 4.19
C LEU A 23 -0.88 2.54 4.18
N THR A 24 -1.47 2.11 5.29
CA THR A 24 -2.20 0.84 5.39
C THR A 24 -3.37 0.80 4.40
N GLU A 25 -4.19 1.84 4.34
CA GLU A 25 -5.29 1.94 3.36
C GLU A 25 -4.78 1.94 1.92
N VAL A 26 -3.68 2.64 1.63
CA VAL A 26 -3.06 2.61 0.29
C VAL A 26 -2.62 1.19 -0.09
N LEU A 27 -2.06 0.44 0.86
CA LEU A 27 -1.64 -0.95 0.66
C LEU A 27 -2.84 -1.90 0.49
N PHE A 28 -3.92 -1.70 1.23
CA PHE A 28 -5.17 -2.46 1.01
C PHE A 28 -5.74 -2.24 -0.38
N TRP A 29 -5.79 -0.98 -0.81
CA TRP A 29 -6.20 -0.65 -2.18
C TRP A 29 -5.30 -1.35 -3.20
N MET A 30 -3.98 -1.29 -3.02
CA MET A 30 -3.03 -1.92 -3.95
C MET A 30 -3.18 -3.45 -3.99
N GLU A 31 -3.41 -4.11 -2.87
CA GLU A 31 -3.63 -5.56 -2.80
C GLU A 31 -4.92 -5.96 -3.56
N ASN A 32 -6.01 -5.24 -3.31
CA ASN A 32 -7.29 -5.45 -3.96
C ASN A 32 -7.25 -5.23 -5.48
N HIS A 33 -6.34 -4.39 -5.96
CA HIS A 33 -6.19 -4.03 -7.37
C HIS A 33 -4.86 -4.49 -7.98
N SER A 34 -4.22 -5.48 -7.35
CA SER A 34 -3.01 -6.07 -7.90
C SER A 34 -3.30 -6.66 -9.27
N TYR A 35 -2.31 -6.62 -10.17
CA TYR A 35 -2.51 -7.14 -11.53
C TYR A 35 -2.99 -8.60 -11.50
N TRP A 36 -2.44 -9.41 -10.59
CA TRP A 36 -2.86 -10.79 -10.41
C TRP A 36 -4.34 -10.90 -10.02
N GLN A 37 -4.76 -10.16 -9.00
CA GLN A 37 -6.16 -10.18 -8.52
C GLN A 37 -7.15 -9.80 -9.63
N GLU A 38 -6.80 -8.79 -10.45
CA GLU A 38 -7.66 -8.32 -11.55
C GLU A 38 -7.75 -9.34 -12.71
N GLN A 39 -6.68 -10.07 -12.99
CA GLN A 39 -6.65 -11.08 -14.06
C GLN A 39 -7.27 -12.43 -13.65
N MET A 40 -7.45 -12.70 -12.37
CA MET A 40 -8.05 -13.95 -11.91
C MET A 40 -9.56 -14.00 -12.20
N PRO A 41 -10.11 -15.18 -12.57
CA PRO A 41 -11.55 -15.43 -12.56
C PRO A 41 -12.16 -15.11 -11.20
N GLU A 42 -13.41 -14.64 -11.18
CA GLU A 42 -14.09 -14.19 -9.95
C GLU A 42 -14.12 -15.24 -8.83
N ASP A 43 -14.26 -16.51 -9.18
CA ASP A 43 -14.31 -17.65 -8.25
C ASP A 43 -12.94 -18.07 -7.70
N ALA A 44 -11.85 -17.56 -8.28
CA ALA A 44 -10.48 -17.82 -7.87
C ALA A 44 -9.82 -16.63 -7.16
N ARG A 45 -10.46 -15.46 -7.15
CA ARG A 45 -9.96 -14.26 -6.48
C ARG A 45 -9.92 -14.42 -4.96
N LEU A 46 -8.92 -13.80 -4.33
CA LEU A 46 -8.92 -13.66 -2.88
C LEU A 46 -10.03 -12.69 -2.45
N PRO A 47 -10.61 -12.86 -1.24
CA PRO A 47 -11.55 -11.88 -0.71
C PRO A 47 -10.89 -10.49 -0.62
N SER A 48 -11.60 -9.45 -1.06
CA SER A 48 -11.12 -8.07 -0.92
C SER A 48 -10.99 -7.68 0.56
N ILE A 49 -9.90 -6.97 0.87
CA ILE A 49 -9.72 -6.32 2.17
C ILE A 49 -10.64 -5.08 2.21
N PRO A 50 -11.38 -4.81 3.31
CA PRO A 50 -12.16 -3.60 3.42
C PRO A 50 -11.30 -2.36 3.19
N CYS A 51 -11.59 -1.61 2.13
CA CYS A 51 -10.86 -0.41 1.74
C CYS A 51 -11.82 0.54 1.04
N SER A 52 -11.68 1.83 1.32
CA SER A 52 -12.55 2.89 0.77
C SER A 52 -11.87 3.77 -0.28
N MET A 53 -10.57 3.55 -0.52
CA MET A 53 -9.80 4.36 -1.47
C MET A 53 -10.12 3.96 -2.92
N ASP A 54 -10.15 4.96 -3.79
CA ASP A 54 -9.96 4.77 -5.22
C ASP A 54 -8.51 5.08 -5.63
N LYS A 55 -8.20 4.91 -6.92
CA LYS A 55 -6.86 5.16 -7.46
C LYS A 55 -6.37 6.60 -7.22
N ALA A 56 -7.24 7.59 -7.38
CA ALA A 56 -6.88 8.99 -7.23
C ALA A 56 -6.58 9.32 -5.76
N ALA A 57 -7.38 8.77 -4.84
CA ALA A 57 -7.18 8.87 -3.41
C ALA A 57 -5.87 8.21 -2.98
N ALA A 58 -5.58 7.00 -3.47
CA ALA A 58 -4.35 6.28 -3.17
C ALA A 58 -3.11 7.04 -3.67
N ALA A 59 -3.15 7.55 -4.91
CA ALA A 59 -2.07 8.38 -5.47
C ALA A 59 -1.89 9.69 -4.69
N SER A 60 -2.97 10.37 -4.33
CA SER A 60 -2.87 11.60 -3.54
C SER A 60 -2.39 11.36 -2.10
N ALA A 61 -2.74 10.21 -1.52
CA ALA A 61 -2.33 9.83 -0.18
C ALA A 61 -0.83 9.58 -0.12
N VAL A 62 -0.29 8.76 -1.04
CA VAL A 62 1.14 8.37 -1.02
C VAL A 62 2.08 9.58 -1.17
N GLU A 63 1.69 10.61 -1.92
CA GLU A 63 2.47 11.85 -2.09
C GLU A 63 2.62 12.66 -0.80
N LYS A 64 1.71 12.48 0.17
CA LYS A 64 1.67 13.24 1.43
C LYS A 64 2.31 12.49 2.60
N LEU A 65 2.57 11.19 2.46
CA LEU A 65 3.15 10.36 3.50
C LEU A 65 4.57 10.81 3.82
N LYS A 66 4.91 10.84 5.11
CA LYS A 66 6.28 11.07 5.55
C LYS A 66 6.98 9.74 5.81
N PRO A 67 8.23 9.56 5.37
CA PRO A 67 8.99 8.36 5.67
C PRO A 67 9.29 8.26 7.17
N ASN A 68 9.36 7.03 7.67
CA ASN A 68 9.81 6.75 9.03
C ASN A 68 11.33 6.98 9.13
N SER A 69 11.75 7.96 9.94
CA SER A 69 13.18 8.28 10.12
C SER A 69 13.93 7.25 10.98
N SER A 70 13.23 6.40 11.72
CA SER A 70 13.83 5.42 12.64
C SER A 70 12.98 4.14 12.68
N PRO A 71 12.98 3.32 11.60
CA PRO A 71 12.23 2.08 11.59
C PRO A 71 12.74 1.12 12.68
N ALA A 72 11.81 0.38 13.29
CA ALA A 72 12.13 -0.56 14.38
C ALA A 72 12.94 -1.78 13.91
N LEU A 73 12.98 -2.02 12.59
CA LEU A 73 13.72 -3.10 11.95
C LEU A 73 14.55 -2.55 10.79
N PRO A 74 15.72 -3.14 10.50
CA PRO A 74 16.50 -2.76 9.33
C PRO A 74 15.74 -3.14 8.05
N LEU A 75 15.69 -2.23 7.08
CA LEU A 75 15.07 -2.43 5.77
C LEU A 75 16.14 -2.42 4.68
N PRO A 76 15.95 -3.20 3.59
CA PRO A 76 16.89 -3.24 2.46
C PRO A 76 16.89 -1.94 1.64
N TYR A 77 15.80 -1.16 1.72
CA TYR A 77 15.66 0.16 1.11
C TYR A 77 15.28 1.17 2.19
N SER A 78 15.65 2.44 2.02
CA SER A 78 15.15 3.47 2.93
C SER A 78 13.62 3.62 2.79
N PRO A 79 12.91 3.96 3.87
CA PRO A 79 11.48 4.24 3.79
C PRO A 79 11.09 5.30 2.74
N ALA A 80 11.96 6.28 2.52
CA ALA A 80 11.75 7.32 1.50
C ALA A 80 11.82 6.76 0.07
N GLU A 81 12.82 5.93 -0.24
CA GLU A 81 12.93 5.25 -1.54
C GLU A 81 11.72 4.34 -1.78
N TRP A 82 11.30 3.60 -0.75
CA TRP A 82 10.16 2.71 -0.83
C TRP A 82 8.86 3.47 -1.16
N LEU A 83 8.59 4.58 -0.48
CA LEU A 83 7.41 5.43 -0.76
C LEU A 83 7.45 6.04 -2.17
N GLN A 84 8.65 6.41 -2.64
CA GLN A 84 8.83 6.93 -4.00
C GLN A 84 8.50 5.86 -5.06
N ASP A 85 8.96 4.62 -4.85
CA ASP A 85 8.67 3.50 -5.75
C ASP A 85 7.20 3.08 -5.70
N LEU A 86 6.56 3.16 -4.53
CA LEU A 86 5.12 2.95 -4.40
C LEU A 86 4.35 3.98 -5.25
N SER A 87 4.66 5.28 -5.11
CA SER A 87 4.01 6.34 -5.89
C SER A 87 4.14 6.11 -7.40
N ARG A 88 5.34 5.74 -7.87
CA ARG A 88 5.58 5.38 -9.28
C ARG A 88 4.74 4.16 -9.70
N SER A 89 4.63 3.16 -8.84
CA SER A 89 3.89 1.93 -9.11
C SER A 89 2.41 2.21 -9.29
N ILE A 90 1.79 2.95 -8.35
CA ILE A 90 0.38 3.37 -8.42
C ILE A 90 0.09 4.11 -9.74
N GLY A 91 0.97 5.05 -10.13
CA GLY A 91 0.84 5.77 -11.39
C GLY A 91 0.87 4.88 -12.64
N ARG A 92 1.53 3.72 -12.58
CA ARG A 92 1.64 2.75 -13.68
C ARG A 92 0.55 1.68 -13.70
N MET A 93 -0.35 1.63 -12.71
CA MET A 93 -1.45 0.66 -12.65
C MET A 93 -2.56 1.00 -13.65
N THR A 94 -2.28 0.89 -14.95
CA THR A 94 -3.19 1.29 -16.04
C THR A 94 -4.38 0.34 -16.22
N TRP A 95 -4.36 -0.83 -15.59
CA TRP A 95 -5.45 -1.79 -15.59
C TRP A 95 -6.58 -1.44 -14.61
N VAL A 96 -6.32 -0.54 -13.66
CA VAL A 96 -7.32 -0.03 -12.72
C VAL A 96 -7.93 1.24 -13.31
N VAL A 97 -9.23 1.18 -13.59
CA VAL A 97 -10.03 2.24 -14.23
C VAL A 97 -10.77 3.04 -13.17
#